data_AF-A0A498SYY1-F1
#
_entry.id   AF-A0A498SYY1-F1
#
_cell.length_a   1.000
_cell.length_b   1.000
_cell.length_c   1.000
_cell.angle_alpha   90.00
_cell.angle_beta   90.00
_cell.angle_gamma   90.00
#
_symmetry.space_group_name_H-M   'P 1'
#
loop_
_entity.id
_entity.type
_entity.pdbx_description
1 polymer ?
#
loop_
_entity_poly.entity_id
_entity_poly.type
_entity_poly.pdbx_seq_one_letter_code
_entity_poly.pdbx_strand_id
1 'polypeptide(L)'
;RNSTEKEIDMEDAHTKSTIEVLQYFGVNGDVGLTEKQVLQNREKYGSNELPAEEGKKLWELILEQFDDLLVKILLLAAIISFVLALFEEHDDQTSAVTAFVEPFVILLILIANATVGVWQERNAESAIEALKEYEPEMAKVMREGKHGIQMIRANELVPGDIVEVSVGDKIPADLRLIKIYSTTLRIDQSILTGESVSVIKHTDSVPDPRAVNQDKKNCLFSGTNVAAGKARGVVFGIGLNTEIGKIRTEMAETETDRTPLQQKLDEFGEQLSKVISIICVAVWAINIGHFNDPAHGGSWIKGAIYYFKIAVALAVAAIPEGLPAVITTCLALGTRRMAKKNAIVRSLPSVETLGCTSVICSDKTGTLTTNQMSVSKMFIASKVTGDDIDFLEFTVSGSTYEPSGQVFHHGRQVNCASGEFEALTELATICAMCNDSAVDYNETKHVYEKVGEATETALVVLCEKMNVYGTNKTGLSPRDLGSVCNRVIQQKWRKEFTLEFSRDRKSMSAFCIPSSGGSSAKMFVKGAPEGYFHIAFSFREVSFS
;
A
#
# COMPACT_ATOMS: atom_id res chain seq x y z
N ARG A 1 -3.15 31.43 13.02
CA ARG A 1 -4.52 31.92 13.35
C ARG A 1 -5.01 32.80 12.20
N ASN A 2 -5.60 32.15 11.20
CA ASN A 2 -6.58 32.68 10.24
C ASN A 2 -7.05 31.46 9.43
N SER A 3 -7.68 30.53 10.15
CA SER A 3 -8.40 29.39 9.59
C SER A 3 -9.82 29.88 9.30
N THR A 4 -10.03 30.48 8.14
CA THR A 4 -11.36 30.46 7.53
C THR A 4 -11.71 28.99 7.34
N GLU A 5 -12.64 28.49 8.14
CA GLU A 5 -13.35 27.22 7.92
C GLU A 5 -13.84 27.24 6.47
N LYS A 6 -13.11 26.59 5.56
CA LYS A 6 -13.64 26.25 4.25
C LYS A 6 -14.84 25.36 4.54
N GLU A 7 -16.03 25.82 4.16
CA GLU A 7 -17.28 25.06 4.27
C GLU A 7 -17.02 23.61 3.96
N ILE A 8 -17.18 22.78 4.98
CA ILE A 8 -16.90 21.36 4.98
C ILE A 8 -17.66 20.76 3.80
N ASP A 9 -16.93 20.08 2.92
CA ASP A 9 -17.46 19.25 1.85
C ASP A 9 -18.57 18.34 2.40
N MET A 10 -19.42 17.81 1.55
CA MET A 10 -20.47 16.87 2.00
C MET A 10 -19.84 15.51 2.37
N GLU A 11 -19.05 15.46 3.45
CA GLU A 11 -18.36 14.29 3.96
C GLU A 11 -19.34 13.18 4.36
N ASP A 12 -20.57 13.56 4.70
CA ASP A 12 -21.67 12.67 5.04
C ASP A 12 -22.52 12.26 3.82
N ALA A 13 -22.00 12.39 2.59
CA ALA A 13 -22.71 12.04 1.35
C ALA A 13 -23.28 10.61 1.34
N HIS A 14 -22.64 9.68 2.07
CA HIS A 14 -23.13 8.31 2.21
C HIS A 14 -24.44 8.23 3.01
N THR A 15 -24.70 9.16 3.92
CA THR A 15 -25.95 9.20 4.72
C THR A 15 -27.12 9.82 3.97
N LYS A 16 -26.84 10.62 2.96
CA LYS A 16 -27.85 11.35 2.20
C LYS A 16 -28.43 10.51 1.07
N SER A 17 -29.67 10.80 0.74
CA SER A 17 -30.31 10.31 -0.48
C SER A 17 -29.68 10.95 -1.72
N THR A 18 -29.84 10.31 -2.88
CA THR A 18 -29.34 10.83 -4.16
C THR A 18 -29.91 12.21 -4.49
N ILE A 19 -31.17 12.45 -4.12
CA ILE A 19 -31.87 13.72 -4.38
C ILE A 19 -31.25 14.85 -3.55
N GLU A 20 -31.00 14.63 -2.26
CA GLU A 20 -30.40 15.63 -1.37
C GLU A 20 -28.99 16.01 -1.84
N VAL A 21 -28.20 15.03 -2.27
CA VAL A 21 -26.85 15.27 -2.80
C VAL A 21 -26.89 16.13 -4.07
N LEU A 22 -27.78 15.81 -5.01
CA LEU A 22 -27.94 16.57 -6.25
C LEU A 22 -28.46 18.00 -5.98
N GLN A 23 -29.34 18.16 -4.99
CA GLN A 23 -29.84 19.46 -4.55
C GLN A 23 -28.75 20.31 -3.89
N TYR A 24 -27.90 19.71 -3.05
CA TYR A 24 -26.78 20.40 -2.40
C TYR A 24 -25.83 21.02 -3.44
N PHE A 25 -25.47 20.28 -4.48
CA PHE A 25 -24.62 20.79 -5.57
C PHE A 25 -25.38 21.58 -6.64
N GLY A 26 -26.71 21.66 -6.58
CA GLY A 26 -27.53 22.35 -7.57
C GLY A 26 -27.38 21.79 -8.99
N VAL A 27 -27.26 20.46 -9.13
CA VAL A 27 -26.97 19.78 -10.40
C VAL A 27 -28.04 18.76 -10.76
N ASN A 28 -28.33 18.64 -12.07
CA ASN A 28 -29.21 17.58 -12.58
C ASN A 28 -28.39 16.34 -12.98
N GLY A 29 -28.72 15.18 -12.42
CA GLY A 29 -27.99 13.92 -12.67
C GLY A 29 -28.00 13.40 -14.12
N ASP A 30 -28.91 13.90 -14.97
CA ASP A 30 -29.00 13.52 -16.38
C ASP A 30 -28.32 14.53 -17.33
N VAL A 31 -27.98 15.73 -16.85
CA VAL A 31 -27.44 16.82 -17.67
C VAL A 31 -26.02 17.21 -17.24
N GLY A 32 -25.75 17.19 -15.93
CA GLY A 32 -24.47 17.62 -15.36
C GLY A 32 -24.39 19.11 -15.08
N LEU A 33 -23.18 19.56 -14.72
CA LEU A 33 -22.89 20.97 -14.40
C LEU A 33 -22.79 21.85 -15.64
N THR A 34 -23.19 23.11 -15.52
CA THR A 34 -22.88 24.15 -16.51
C THR A 34 -21.40 24.53 -16.51
N GLU A 35 -20.88 25.04 -17.63
CA GLU A 35 -19.50 25.58 -17.68
C GLU A 35 -19.27 26.70 -16.64
N LYS A 36 -20.29 27.50 -16.36
CA LYS A 36 -20.23 28.55 -15.31
C LYS A 36 -20.06 27.95 -13.92
N GLN A 37 -20.83 26.92 -13.58
CA GLN A 37 -20.69 26.21 -12.31
C GLN A 37 -19.33 25.52 -12.19
N VAL A 38 -18.80 24.95 -13.28
CA VAL A 38 -17.48 24.32 -13.28
C VAL A 38 -16.39 25.33 -12.94
N LEU A 39 -16.42 26.54 -13.52
CA LEU A 39 -15.45 27.60 -13.21
C LEU A 39 -15.58 28.07 -11.76
N GLN A 40 -16.81 28.30 -11.27
CA GLN A 40 -17.06 28.70 -9.88
C GLN A 40 -16.60 27.63 -8.87
N ASN A 41 -16.91 26.37 -9.13
CA ASN A 41 -16.50 25.26 -8.28
C ASN A 41 -14.97 25.06 -8.35
N ARG A 42 -14.33 25.28 -9.51
CA ARG A 42 -12.87 25.23 -9.59
C ARG A 42 -12.20 26.33 -8.78
N GLU A 43 -12.75 27.54 -8.77
CA GLU A 43 -12.24 28.63 -7.92
C GLU A 43 -12.46 28.34 -6.43
N LYS A 44 -13.59 27.70 -6.06
CA LYS A 44 -13.91 27.35 -4.66
C LYS A 44 -13.10 26.18 -4.13
N TYR A 45 -13.01 25.09 -4.89
CA TYR A 45 -12.49 23.80 -4.43
C TYR A 45 -11.06 23.49 -4.93
N GLY A 46 -10.61 24.10 -6.02
CA GLY A 46 -9.32 23.82 -6.64
C GLY A 46 -9.36 22.68 -7.66
N SER A 47 -8.18 22.13 -8.00
CA SER A 47 -8.00 21.00 -8.90
C SER A 47 -8.12 19.67 -8.17
N ASN A 48 -8.60 18.64 -8.88
CA ASN A 48 -8.63 17.26 -8.37
C ASN A 48 -7.28 16.57 -8.57
N GLU A 49 -6.27 17.05 -7.85
CA GLU A 49 -4.94 16.45 -7.84
C GLU A 49 -4.39 16.50 -6.43
N LEU A 50 -3.64 15.47 -6.05
CA LEU A 50 -2.95 15.50 -4.78
C LEU A 50 -1.68 16.39 -4.95
N PRO A 51 -1.50 17.45 -4.15
CA PRO A 51 -0.45 18.46 -4.36
C PRO A 51 0.92 17.78 -4.43
N ALA A 52 1.76 18.12 -5.41
CA ALA A 52 3.12 17.60 -5.41
C ALA A 52 3.85 18.08 -4.15
N GLU A 53 4.55 17.19 -3.44
CA GLU A 53 5.48 17.65 -2.43
C GLU A 53 6.57 18.45 -3.14
N GLU A 54 6.78 19.69 -2.69
CA GLU A 54 7.94 20.46 -3.10
C GLU A 54 9.16 19.81 -2.44
N GLY A 55 9.78 18.86 -3.14
CA GLY A 55 11.06 18.29 -2.71
C GLY A 55 12.06 19.43 -2.47
N LYS A 56 12.91 19.27 -1.45
CA LYS A 56 13.90 20.30 -1.12
C LYS A 56 14.76 20.58 -2.34
N LYS A 57 14.99 21.85 -2.63
CA LYS A 57 15.83 22.22 -3.78
C LYS A 57 17.26 21.76 -3.52
N LEU A 58 17.99 21.41 -4.58
CA LEU A 58 19.38 20.93 -4.46
C LEU A 58 20.27 21.86 -3.61
N TRP A 59 20.05 23.18 -3.69
CA TRP A 59 20.80 24.16 -2.91
C TRP A 59 20.41 24.17 -1.41
N GLU A 60 19.15 23.88 -1.08
CA GLU A 60 18.68 23.74 0.30
C GLU A 60 19.31 22.49 0.92
N LEU A 61 19.30 21.38 0.19
CA LEU A 61 19.98 20.14 0.59
C LEU A 61 21.48 20.35 0.83
N ILE A 62 22.15 21.12 -0.04
CA ILE A 62 23.56 21.45 0.15
C ILE A 62 23.76 22.27 1.43
N LEU A 63 22.94 23.29 1.69
CA LEU A 63 23.06 24.13 2.88
C LEU A 63 22.84 23.35 4.19
N GLU A 64 21.91 22.40 4.19
CA GLU A 64 21.67 21.53 5.35
C GLU A 64 22.89 20.69 5.73
N GLN A 65 23.71 20.26 4.75
CA GLN A 65 24.96 19.56 5.03
C GLN A 65 25.99 20.44 5.78
N PHE A 66 25.87 21.76 5.71
CA PHE A 66 26.71 22.71 6.45
C PHE A 66 26.08 23.19 7.76
N ASP A 67 24.88 22.73 8.13
CA ASP A 67 24.20 23.16 9.34
C ASP A 67 24.70 22.42 10.60
N ASP A 68 25.34 21.26 10.41
CA ASP A 68 25.96 20.49 11.48
C ASP A 68 27.06 21.27 12.22
N LEU A 69 27.08 21.17 13.56
CA LEU A 69 28.00 21.93 14.42
C LEU A 69 29.48 21.58 14.16
N LEU A 70 29.80 20.32 13.88
CA LEU A 70 31.17 19.90 13.56
C LEU A 70 31.61 20.45 12.20
N VAL A 71 30.70 20.42 11.22
CA VAL A 71 30.96 20.99 9.88
C VAL A 71 31.18 22.50 9.98
N LYS A 72 30.43 23.22 10.81
CA LYS A 72 30.64 24.64 11.09
C LYS A 72 31.99 24.92 11.71
N ILE A 73 32.46 24.08 12.65
CA ILE A 73 33.80 24.20 13.25
C ILE A 73 34.89 23.99 12.19
N LEU A 74 34.75 22.99 11.32
CA LEU A 74 35.68 22.74 10.21
C LEU A 74 35.66 23.87 9.17
N LEU A 75 34.49 24.43 8.88
CA LEU A 75 34.36 25.57 7.97
C LEU A 75 35.04 26.80 8.57
N LEU A 76 34.87 27.05 9.87
CA LEU A 76 35.57 28.11 10.59
C LEU A 76 37.10 27.89 10.55
N ALA A 77 37.56 26.66 10.78
CA ALA A 77 38.97 26.28 10.66
C ALA A 77 39.51 26.53 9.25
N ALA A 78 38.76 26.16 8.20
CA ALA A 78 39.12 26.40 6.81
C ALA A 78 39.23 27.90 6.49
N ILE A 79 38.26 28.71 6.95
CA ILE A 79 38.28 30.17 6.78
C ILE A 79 39.50 30.76 7.48
N ILE A 80 39.79 30.36 8.72
CA ILE A 80 40.91 30.92 9.46
C ILE A 80 42.25 30.47 8.87
N SER A 81 42.39 29.20 8.51
CA SER A 81 43.58 28.67 7.82
C SER A 81 43.82 29.41 6.49
N PHE A 82 42.76 29.71 5.74
CA PHE A 82 42.84 30.51 4.51
C PHE A 82 43.27 31.96 4.78
N VAL A 83 42.72 32.61 5.81
CA VAL A 83 43.13 33.96 6.22
C VAL A 83 44.59 33.98 6.66
N LEU A 84 45.03 33.00 7.44
CA LEU A 84 46.43 32.88 7.88
C LEU A 84 47.37 32.68 6.69
N ALA A 85 47.00 31.83 5.73
CA ALA A 85 47.78 31.64 4.50
C ALA A 85 47.91 32.93 3.68
N LEU A 86 46.92 33.82 3.69
CA LEU A 86 46.99 35.13 3.02
C LEU A 86 47.92 36.13 3.73
N PHE A 87 48.08 36.03 5.05
CA PHE A 87 48.89 36.95 5.86
C PHE A 87 50.30 36.43 6.17
N GLU A 88 50.64 35.21 5.76
CA GLU A 88 51.97 34.63 5.93
C GLU A 88 52.93 35.23 4.90
N GLU A 89 54.03 35.86 5.35
CA GLU A 89 55.05 36.39 4.44
C GLU A 89 55.73 35.22 3.71
N HIS A 90 55.56 35.15 2.39
CA HIS A 90 56.12 34.08 1.58
C HIS A 90 57.51 34.46 1.07
N ASP A 91 58.55 33.91 1.69
CA ASP A 91 59.95 34.11 1.27
C ASP A 91 60.28 33.45 -0.09
N ASP A 92 59.48 32.48 -0.54
CA ASP A 92 59.67 31.75 -1.80
C ASP A 92 58.33 31.41 -2.50
N GLN A 93 58.32 31.38 -3.84
CA GLN A 93 57.15 30.99 -4.66
C GLN A 93 56.63 29.58 -4.32
N THR A 94 57.53 28.68 -3.92
CA THR A 94 57.20 27.30 -3.53
C THR A 94 56.46 27.25 -2.18
N SER A 95 56.82 28.13 -1.25
CA SER A 95 56.23 28.23 0.09
C SER A 95 54.81 28.81 0.05
N ALA A 96 54.56 29.73 -0.89
CA ALA A 96 53.23 30.28 -1.14
C ALA A 96 52.24 29.19 -1.57
N VAL A 97 52.65 28.28 -2.47
CA VAL A 97 51.79 27.18 -2.93
C VAL A 97 51.48 26.19 -1.80
N THR A 98 52.45 25.92 -0.93
CA THR A 98 52.26 25.00 0.21
C THR A 98 51.36 25.57 1.30
N ALA A 99 51.32 26.88 1.49
CA ALA A 99 50.48 27.53 2.51
C ALA A 99 48.98 27.34 2.25
N PHE A 100 48.56 27.27 0.98
CA PHE A 100 47.16 27.04 0.62
C PHE A 100 46.74 25.56 0.64
N VAL A 101 47.66 24.61 0.85
CA VAL A 101 47.34 23.18 0.84
C VAL A 101 46.39 22.83 1.99
N GLU A 102 46.65 23.33 3.20
CA GLU A 102 45.84 23.07 4.39
C GLU A 102 44.36 23.51 4.23
N PRO A 103 44.05 24.79 3.91
CA PRO A 103 42.66 25.21 3.72
C PRO A 103 42.00 24.54 2.50
N PHE A 104 42.76 24.26 1.44
CA PHE A 104 42.24 23.57 0.26
C PHE A 104 41.83 22.12 0.56
N VAL A 105 42.64 21.39 1.32
CA VAL A 105 42.32 20.00 1.71
C VAL A 105 41.08 19.95 2.59
N ILE A 106 40.95 20.85 3.58
CA ILE A 106 39.76 20.92 4.44
C ILE A 106 38.51 21.23 3.59
N LEU A 107 38.60 22.22 2.69
CA LEU A 107 37.48 22.56 1.81
C LEU A 107 37.09 21.39 0.89
N LEU A 108 38.07 20.67 0.35
CA LEU A 108 37.83 19.50 -0.51
C LEU A 108 37.09 18.40 0.26
N ILE A 109 37.48 18.12 1.52
CA ILE A 109 36.79 17.15 2.38
C ILE A 109 35.34 17.58 2.63
N LEU A 110 35.10 18.86 2.95
CA LEU A 110 33.74 19.38 3.15
C LEU A 110 32.87 19.24 1.90
N ILE A 111 33.41 19.56 0.72
CA ILE A 111 32.69 19.41 -0.55
C ILE A 111 32.40 17.93 -0.84
N ALA A 112 33.37 17.04 -0.61
CA ALA A 112 33.18 15.60 -0.81
C ALA A 112 32.09 15.05 0.12
N ASN A 113 32.11 15.42 1.39
CA ASN A 113 31.11 15.02 2.37
C ASN A 113 29.71 15.54 2.01
N ALA A 114 29.58 16.82 1.66
CA ALA A 114 28.31 17.40 1.24
C ALA A 114 27.76 16.72 -0.03
N THR A 115 28.63 16.40 -1.00
CA THR A 115 28.23 15.70 -2.23
C THR A 115 27.69 14.30 -1.93
N VAL A 116 28.36 13.56 -1.04
CA VAL A 116 27.91 12.24 -0.60
C VAL A 116 26.58 12.34 0.16
N GLY A 117 26.43 13.31 1.05
CA GLY A 117 25.17 13.55 1.79
C GLY A 117 23.99 13.83 0.87
N VAL A 118 24.15 14.79 -0.05
CA VAL A 118 23.09 15.17 -1.02
C VAL A 118 22.72 14.00 -1.95
N TRP A 119 23.69 13.19 -2.38
CA TRP A 119 23.42 12.02 -3.21
C TRP A 119 22.63 10.94 -2.46
N GLN A 120 22.85 10.77 -1.16
CA GLN A 120 22.11 9.83 -0.33
C GLN A 120 20.64 10.25 -0.16
N GLU A 121 20.41 11.54 0.09
CA GLU A 121 19.07 12.09 0.35
C GLU A 121 18.17 12.02 -0.89
N ARG A 122 18.72 12.38 -2.06
CA ARG A 122 17.98 12.35 -3.34
C ARG A 122 17.47 10.96 -3.73
N ASN A 123 18.16 9.89 -3.35
CA ASN A 123 17.72 8.53 -3.68
C ASN A 123 16.51 8.08 -2.83
N ALA A 124 16.26 8.70 -1.67
CA ALA A 124 15.18 8.33 -0.76
C ALA A 124 13.80 8.89 -1.18
N GLU A 125 13.75 10.06 -1.83
CA GLU A 125 12.50 10.75 -2.19
C GLU A 125 11.68 10.06 -3.30
N SER A 126 12.26 9.13 -4.06
CA SER A 126 11.60 8.47 -5.20
C SER A 126 10.39 7.60 -4.85
N ALA A 127 10.16 7.26 -3.57
CA ALA A 127 9.03 6.42 -3.14
C ALA A 127 7.67 7.15 -3.16
N ILE A 128 7.67 8.48 -3.07
CA ILE A 128 6.45 9.31 -2.97
C ILE A 128 5.81 9.50 -4.35
N GLU A 129 6.60 9.49 -5.43
CA GLU A 129 6.11 9.58 -6.81
C GLU A 129 5.29 8.36 -7.25
N ALA A 130 5.54 7.18 -6.68
CA ALA A 130 4.80 5.96 -7.01
C ALA A 130 3.31 6.04 -6.64
N LEU A 131 2.93 6.89 -5.69
CA LEU A 131 1.51 7.11 -5.37
C LEU A 131 0.77 7.89 -6.47
N LYS A 132 1.46 8.73 -7.25
CA LYS A 132 0.88 9.47 -8.39
C LYS A 132 0.50 8.54 -9.54
N GLU A 133 1.13 7.37 -9.68
CA GLU A 133 0.73 6.36 -10.67
C GLU A 133 -0.68 5.79 -10.42
N TYR A 134 -1.24 6.02 -9.22
CA TYR A 134 -2.59 5.59 -8.90
C TYR A 134 -3.67 6.59 -9.30
N GLU A 135 -3.36 7.86 -9.63
CA GLU A 135 -4.35 8.79 -10.15
C GLU A 135 -4.65 8.48 -11.64
N PRO A 136 -5.91 8.30 -12.05
CA PRO A 136 -6.22 8.15 -13.47
C PRO A 136 -5.95 9.46 -14.20
N GLU A 137 -5.34 9.39 -15.39
CA GLU A 137 -5.07 10.58 -16.18
C GLU A 137 -6.36 11.24 -16.71
N MET A 138 -7.40 10.44 -16.95
CA MET A 138 -8.63 10.87 -17.61
C MET A 138 -9.90 10.38 -16.88
N ALA A 139 -10.97 11.18 -16.96
CA ALA A 139 -12.28 10.91 -16.38
C ALA A 139 -13.42 11.12 -17.39
N LYS A 140 -14.47 10.31 -17.27
CA LYS A 140 -15.71 10.39 -18.06
C LYS A 140 -16.73 11.25 -17.33
N VAL A 141 -17.04 12.43 -17.86
CA VAL A 141 -18.00 13.36 -17.26
C VAL A 141 -19.17 13.67 -18.16
N MET A 142 -20.27 14.05 -17.53
CA MET A 142 -21.43 14.66 -18.17
C MET A 142 -21.54 16.10 -17.67
N ARG A 143 -21.51 17.06 -18.60
CA ARG A 143 -21.64 18.49 -18.35
C ARG A 143 -22.65 19.08 -19.33
N GLU A 144 -23.38 20.09 -18.88
CA GLU A 144 -24.41 20.75 -19.66
C GLU A 144 -23.80 21.44 -20.89
N GLY A 145 -24.48 21.34 -22.03
CA GLY A 145 -24.07 22.00 -23.28
C GLY A 145 -23.22 21.15 -24.23
N LYS A 146 -22.77 19.94 -23.84
CA LYS A 146 -22.23 18.98 -24.82
C LYS A 146 -23.07 17.72 -24.89
N HIS A 147 -23.26 17.22 -26.11
CA HIS A 147 -24.03 16.01 -26.36
C HIS A 147 -23.23 14.77 -25.95
N GLY A 148 -23.61 14.16 -24.83
CA GLY A 148 -23.07 12.88 -24.37
C GLY A 148 -21.93 12.98 -23.35
N ILE A 149 -21.23 11.86 -23.18
CA ILE A 149 -20.14 11.70 -22.20
C ILE A 149 -18.85 12.27 -22.79
N GLN A 150 -18.14 13.06 -21.99
CA GLN A 150 -16.90 13.71 -22.37
C GLN A 150 -15.74 13.08 -21.60
N MET A 151 -14.61 12.89 -22.26
CA MET A 151 -13.35 12.56 -21.60
C MET A 151 -12.61 13.87 -21.28
N ILE A 152 -12.37 14.12 -20.00
CA ILE A 152 -11.56 15.25 -19.53
C ILE A 152 -10.39 14.72 -18.70
N ARG A 153 -9.40 15.57 -18.40
CA ARG A 153 -8.35 15.20 -17.43
C ARG A 153 -8.96 15.05 -16.05
N ALA A 154 -8.50 14.09 -15.26
CA ALA A 154 -9.06 13.86 -13.93
C ALA A 154 -8.84 15.07 -12.99
N ASN A 155 -7.74 15.82 -13.15
CA ASN A 155 -7.48 17.04 -12.39
C ASN A 155 -8.46 18.18 -12.67
N GLU A 156 -9.22 18.09 -13.76
CA GLU A 156 -10.24 19.06 -14.13
C GLU A 156 -11.61 18.82 -13.48
N LEU A 157 -11.77 17.70 -12.75
CA LEU A 157 -12.98 17.39 -12.00
C LEU A 157 -13.20 18.36 -10.84
N VAL A 158 -14.47 18.69 -10.60
CA VAL A 158 -14.88 19.52 -9.46
C VAL A 158 -16.05 18.86 -8.71
N PRO A 159 -16.25 19.16 -7.41
CA PRO A 159 -17.45 18.72 -6.69
C PRO A 159 -18.73 19.10 -7.43
N GLY A 160 -19.67 18.16 -7.49
CA GLY A 160 -20.91 18.27 -8.26
C GLY A 160 -20.83 17.74 -9.70
N ASP A 161 -19.63 17.46 -10.26
CA ASP A 161 -19.54 16.84 -11.58
C ASP A 161 -20.22 15.47 -11.59
N ILE A 162 -20.89 15.16 -12.69
CA ILE A 162 -21.54 13.86 -12.90
C ILE A 162 -20.59 12.97 -13.67
N VAL A 163 -20.08 11.93 -13.00
CA VAL A 163 -19.06 11.02 -13.51
C VAL A 163 -19.70 9.68 -13.86
N GLU A 164 -19.33 9.13 -15.01
CA GLU A 164 -19.71 7.80 -15.43
C GLU A 164 -18.52 6.84 -15.33
N VAL A 165 -18.74 5.67 -14.75
CA VAL A 165 -17.69 4.65 -14.58
C VAL A 165 -18.16 3.32 -15.14
N SER A 166 -17.24 2.58 -15.73
CA SER A 166 -17.46 1.29 -16.37
C SER A 166 -16.32 0.32 -16.05
N VAL A 167 -16.54 -0.97 -16.32
CA VAL A 167 -15.56 -2.04 -16.06
C VAL A 167 -14.16 -1.66 -16.55
N GLY A 168 -13.18 -1.83 -15.67
CA GLY A 168 -11.78 -1.51 -15.93
C GLY A 168 -11.40 -0.05 -15.67
N ASP A 169 -12.38 0.86 -15.51
CA ASP A 169 -12.08 2.24 -15.15
C ASP A 169 -11.59 2.30 -13.70
N LYS A 170 -10.61 3.17 -13.47
CA LYS A 170 -10.24 3.62 -12.14
C LYS A 170 -11.09 4.81 -11.74
N ILE A 171 -11.54 4.84 -10.49
CA ILE A 171 -12.39 5.88 -9.95
C ILE A 171 -11.55 7.16 -9.77
N PRO A 172 -11.93 8.29 -10.40
CA PRO A 172 -11.08 9.49 -10.46
C PRO A 172 -11.22 10.47 -9.29
N ALA A 173 -12.27 10.34 -8.50
CA ALA A 173 -12.60 11.19 -7.35
C ALA A 173 -13.56 10.42 -6.44
N ASP A 174 -13.88 10.94 -5.26
CA ASP A 174 -14.88 10.30 -4.40
C ASP A 174 -16.29 10.62 -4.92
N LEU A 175 -17.04 9.58 -5.25
CA LEU A 175 -18.35 9.66 -5.92
C LEU A 175 -19.46 9.09 -5.05
N ARG A 176 -20.60 9.79 -5.00
CA ARG A 176 -21.87 9.25 -4.49
C ARG A 176 -22.66 8.68 -5.65
N LEU A 177 -23.00 7.39 -5.59
CA LEU A 177 -23.75 6.72 -6.65
C LEU A 177 -25.14 7.31 -6.85
N ILE A 178 -25.51 7.60 -8.08
CA ILE A 178 -26.85 8.07 -8.45
C ILE A 178 -27.65 6.92 -9.06
N LYS A 179 -27.03 6.21 -10.01
CA LYS A 179 -27.70 5.19 -10.81
C LYS A 179 -26.72 4.12 -11.25
N ILE A 180 -27.14 2.86 -11.16
CA ILE A 180 -26.41 1.70 -11.68
C ILE A 180 -27.14 1.27 -12.96
N TYR A 181 -26.40 1.18 -14.08
CA TYR A 181 -26.93 0.81 -15.38
C TYR A 181 -26.84 -0.69 -15.67
N SER A 182 -25.87 -1.36 -15.05
CA SER A 182 -25.73 -2.82 -15.08
C SER A 182 -26.62 -3.49 -14.03
N THR A 183 -26.74 -4.81 -14.09
CA THR A 183 -27.43 -5.61 -13.06
C THR A 183 -26.81 -5.38 -11.69
N THR A 184 -25.48 -5.38 -11.62
CA THR A 184 -24.71 -5.10 -10.41
C THR A 184 -23.47 -4.28 -10.71
N LEU A 185 -23.00 -3.54 -9.71
CA LEU A 185 -21.75 -2.80 -9.74
C LEU A 185 -20.82 -3.39 -8.67
N ARG A 186 -19.62 -3.81 -9.07
CA ARG A 186 -18.60 -4.37 -8.21
C ARG A 186 -17.34 -3.52 -8.28
N ILE A 187 -16.80 -3.15 -7.12
CA ILE A 187 -15.63 -2.29 -7.00
C ILE A 187 -14.54 -3.04 -6.24
N ASP A 188 -13.32 -3.05 -6.79
CA ASP A 188 -12.13 -3.48 -6.07
C ASP A 188 -11.63 -2.33 -5.19
N GLN A 189 -11.79 -2.49 -3.87
CA GLN A 189 -11.38 -1.52 -2.86
C GLN A 189 -10.15 -1.98 -2.07
N SER A 190 -9.35 -2.89 -2.64
CA SER A 190 -8.17 -3.47 -1.98
C SER A 190 -7.16 -2.43 -1.50
N ILE A 191 -7.01 -1.31 -2.21
CA ILE A 191 -6.10 -0.22 -1.84
C ILE A 191 -6.50 0.50 -0.53
N LEU A 192 -7.79 0.52 -0.18
CA LEU A 192 -8.30 1.21 1.03
C LEU A 192 -8.64 0.23 2.15
N THR A 193 -8.91 -1.03 1.81
CA THR A 193 -9.44 -2.03 2.76
C THR A 193 -8.49 -3.18 3.02
N GLY A 194 -7.48 -3.38 2.18
CA GLY A 194 -6.60 -4.56 2.18
C GLY A 194 -7.28 -5.85 1.67
N GLU A 195 -8.59 -5.83 1.43
CA GLU A 195 -9.33 -7.01 1.00
C GLU A 195 -9.40 -7.10 -0.53
N SER A 196 -8.94 -8.21 -1.10
CA SER A 196 -8.96 -8.44 -2.56
C SER A 196 -10.34 -8.89 -3.11
N VAL A 197 -11.40 -8.77 -2.31
CA VAL A 197 -12.76 -9.17 -2.70
C VAL A 197 -13.52 -7.93 -3.16
N SER A 198 -14.09 -7.99 -4.35
CA SER A 198 -14.85 -6.86 -4.89
C SER A 198 -16.15 -6.65 -4.10
N VAL A 199 -16.46 -5.40 -3.76
CA VAL A 199 -17.65 -5.04 -2.99
C VAL A 199 -18.78 -4.66 -3.94
N ILE A 200 -19.96 -5.25 -3.74
CA ILE A 200 -21.18 -4.85 -4.46
C ILE A 200 -21.69 -3.53 -3.91
N LYS A 201 -22.01 -2.61 -4.82
CA LYS A 201 -22.50 -1.27 -4.49
C LYS A 201 -23.98 -1.10 -4.79
N HIS A 202 -24.64 -0.19 -4.05
CA HIS A 202 -26.06 0.13 -4.14
C HIS A 202 -26.28 1.64 -4.09
N THR A 203 -27.46 2.14 -4.43
CA THR A 203 -27.76 3.59 -4.45
C THR A 203 -28.36 4.11 -3.14
N ASP A 204 -28.85 3.22 -2.28
CA ASP A 204 -29.55 3.58 -1.04
C ASP A 204 -28.65 4.31 -0.05
N SER A 205 -29.23 5.18 0.77
CA SER A 205 -28.52 5.88 1.84
C SER A 205 -28.09 4.92 2.94
N VAL A 206 -26.88 5.10 3.47
CA VAL A 206 -26.34 4.34 4.60
C VAL A 206 -26.61 5.16 5.88
N PRO A 207 -27.49 4.71 6.80
CA PRO A 207 -27.97 5.55 7.89
C PRO A 207 -26.91 5.97 8.91
N ASP A 208 -25.84 5.20 9.05
CA ASP A 208 -24.80 5.45 10.05
C ASP A 208 -23.84 6.57 9.61
N PRO A 209 -23.82 7.73 10.29
CA PRO A 209 -22.88 8.80 9.96
C PRO A 209 -21.42 8.43 10.23
N ARG A 210 -21.15 7.43 11.08
CA ARG A 210 -19.81 6.96 11.41
C ARG A 210 -19.44 5.66 10.70
N ALA A 211 -20.18 5.32 9.64
CA ALA A 211 -19.89 4.15 8.82
C ALA A 211 -18.44 4.17 8.31
N VAL A 212 -17.73 3.07 8.51
CA VAL A 212 -16.40 2.87 7.94
C VAL A 212 -16.47 2.79 6.40
N ASN A 213 -15.36 3.02 5.71
CA ASN A 213 -15.32 3.05 4.25
C ASN A 213 -15.86 1.77 3.58
N GLN A 214 -15.71 0.62 4.23
CA GLN A 214 -16.27 -0.66 3.78
C GLN A 214 -17.81 -0.67 3.77
N ASP A 215 -18.46 0.06 4.67
CA ASP A 215 -19.91 0.08 4.84
C ASP A 215 -20.60 1.15 4.00
N LYS A 216 -19.84 2.14 3.51
CA LYS A 216 -20.27 3.14 2.53
C LYS A 216 -20.50 2.50 1.14
N LYS A 217 -21.48 1.60 1.04
CA LYS A 217 -21.83 0.83 -0.18
C LYS A 217 -22.41 1.68 -1.32
N ASN A 218 -22.71 2.94 -1.04
CA ASN A 218 -23.23 3.89 -2.00
C ASN A 218 -22.20 4.92 -2.47
N CYS A 219 -20.96 4.81 -1.97
CA CYS A 219 -19.84 5.63 -2.40
C CYS A 219 -18.81 4.80 -3.18
N LEU A 220 -18.18 5.44 -4.16
CA LEU A 220 -17.00 5.00 -4.87
C LEU A 220 -15.85 5.91 -4.45
N PHE A 221 -14.67 5.35 -4.22
CA PHE A 221 -13.52 6.12 -3.70
C PHE A 221 -12.43 6.25 -4.74
N SER A 222 -11.79 7.41 -4.79
CA SER A 222 -10.68 7.71 -5.69
C SER A 222 -9.57 6.65 -5.58
N GLY A 223 -9.00 6.27 -6.72
CA GLY A 223 -7.94 5.26 -6.82
C GLY A 223 -8.44 3.80 -6.84
N THR A 224 -9.68 3.52 -6.43
CA THR A 224 -10.29 2.17 -6.53
C THR A 224 -10.68 1.84 -7.98
N ASN A 225 -10.89 0.56 -8.30
CA ASN A 225 -11.17 0.11 -9.68
C ASN A 225 -12.55 -0.52 -9.82
N VAL A 226 -13.23 -0.29 -10.96
CA VAL A 226 -14.48 -0.98 -11.28
C VAL A 226 -14.18 -2.41 -11.77
N ALA A 227 -14.47 -3.39 -10.93
CA ALA A 227 -14.31 -4.80 -11.25
C ALA A 227 -15.40 -5.30 -12.22
N ALA A 228 -16.64 -4.86 -12.03
CA ALA A 228 -17.76 -5.21 -12.92
C ALA A 228 -18.87 -4.15 -12.87
N GLY A 229 -19.61 -4.04 -13.97
CA GLY A 229 -20.76 -3.15 -14.08
C GLY A 229 -20.46 -1.76 -14.65
N LYS A 230 -21.53 -0.95 -14.68
CA LYS A 230 -21.53 0.42 -15.20
C LYS A 230 -22.45 1.26 -14.32
N ALA A 231 -21.98 2.42 -13.89
CA ALA A 231 -22.74 3.30 -13.01
C ALA A 231 -22.40 4.77 -13.23
N ARG A 232 -23.24 5.63 -12.66
CA ARG A 232 -23.05 7.08 -12.62
C ARG A 232 -23.14 7.58 -11.19
N GLY A 233 -22.25 8.49 -10.86
CA GLY A 233 -22.19 9.12 -9.55
C GLY A 233 -21.91 10.61 -9.67
N VAL A 234 -22.12 11.33 -8.58
CA VAL A 234 -21.77 12.74 -8.42
C VAL A 234 -20.54 12.85 -7.54
N VAL A 235 -19.60 13.69 -7.95
CA VAL A 235 -18.38 13.96 -7.19
C VAL A 235 -18.74 14.71 -5.90
N PHE A 236 -18.34 14.17 -4.75
CA PHE A 236 -18.49 14.87 -3.46
C PHE A 236 -17.15 15.22 -2.80
N GLY A 237 -16.06 14.54 -3.18
CA GLY A 237 -14.71 14.84 -2.69
C GLY A 237 -13.68 14.77 -3.83
N ILE A 238 -12.74 15.72 -3.85
CA ILE A 238 -11.63 15.79 -4.81
C ILE A 238 -10.30 16.05 -4.08
N GLY A 239 -9.18 15.70 -4.73
CA GLY A 239 -7.83 15.97 -4.20
C GLY A 239 -7.65 15.48 -2.76
N LEU A 240 -7.16 16.36 -1.88
CA LEU A 240 -6.92 16.05 -0.46
C LEU A 240 -8.18 15.69 0.34
N ASN A 241 -9.38 16.06 -0.13
CA ASN A 241 -10.63 15.81 0.58
C ASN A 241 -11.21 14.41 0.29
N THR A 242 -10.58 13.65 -0.60
CA THR A 242 -10.91 12.23 -0.84
C THR A 242 -10.39 11.33 0.28
N GLU A 243 -10.90 10.10 0.41
CA GLU A 243 -10.37 9.13 1.39
C GLU A 243 -8.87 8.82 1.16
N ILE A 244 -8.42 8.74 -0.10
CA ILE A 244 -6.98 8.58 -0.42
C ILE A 244 -6.19 9.87 -0.14
N GLY A 245 -6.82 11.03 -0.29
CA GLY A 245 -6.24 12.33 0.05
C GLY A 245 -6.06 12.54 1.56
N LYS A 246 -7.00 12.04 2.37
CA LYS A 246 -6.88 12.02 3.83
C LYS A 246 -5.71 11.14 4.27
N ILE A 247 -5.59 9.93 3.71
CA ILE A 247 -4.42 9.06 3.93
C ILE A 247 -3.13 9.80 3.55
N ARG A 248 -3.11 10.50 2.42
CA ARG A 248 -1.94 11.27 1.99
C ARG A 248 -1.60 12.40 2.97
N THR A 249 -2.60 13.11 3.48
CA THR A 249 -2.39 14.21 4.44
C THR A 249 -1.78 13.68 5.73
N GLU A 250 -2.32 12.57 6.27
CA GLU A 250 -1.75 11.91 7.45
C GLU A 250 -0.30 11.43 7.20
N MET A 251 -0.01 10.90 6.01
CA MET A 251 1.35 10.51 5.62
C MET A 251 2.31 11.71 5.53
N ALA A 252 1.84 12.85 4.99
CA ALA A 252 2.66 14.06 4.83
C ALA A 252 2.88 14.81 6.15
N GLU A 253 1.91 14.77 7.07
CA GLU A 253 2.03 15.36 8.42
C GLU A 253 2.92 14.51 9.35
N THR A 254 3.17 13.25 9.00
CA THR A 254 4.05 12.38 9.78
C THR A 254 5.51 12.76 9.54
N GLU A 255 6.09 13.53 10.46
CA GLU A 255 7.52 13.83 10.45
C GLU A 255 8.35 12.54 10.57
N THR A 256 9.37 12.40 9.73
CA THR A 256 10.29 11.27 9.81
C THR A 256 11.24 11.46 10.99
N ASP A 257 11.09 10.64 12.02
CA ASP A 257 12.03 10.61 13.14
C ASP A 257 13.43 10.14 12.71
N ARG A 258 14.47 10.74 13.29
CA ARG A 258 15.86 10.29 13.11
C ARG A 258 16.06 8.91 13.74
N THR A 259 16.91 8.08 13.13
CA THR A 259 17.19 6.74 13.65
C THR A 259 17.96 6.79 14.98
N PRO A 260 17.89 5.74 15.83
CA PRO A 260 18.65 5.69 17.08
C PRO A 260 20.16 5.92 16.89
N LEU A 261 20.75 5.36 15.83
CA LEU A 261 22.14 5.63 15.48
C LEU A 261 22.37 7.10 15.10
N GLN A 262 21.50 7.70 14.28
CA GLN A 262 21.61 9.11 13.91
C GLN A 262 21.55 10.02 15.15
N GLN A 263 20.59 9.79 16.04
CA GLN A 263 20.48 10.53 17.31
C GLN A 263 21.76 10.40 18.15
N LYS A 264 22.37 9.21 18.20
CA LYS A 264 23.64 9.01 18.92
C LYS A 264 24.84 9.65 18.23
N LEU A 265 24.85 9.75 16.90
CA LEU A 265 25.87 10.48 16.17
C LEU A 265 25.74 11.99 16.39
N ASP A 266 24.51 12.52 16.43
CA ASP A 266 24.24 13.93 16.74
C ASP A 266 24.67 14.27 18.18
N GLU A 267 24.28 13.44 19.15
CA GLU A 267 24.72 13.56 20.56
C GLU A 267 26.25 13.51 20.67
N PHE A 268 26.89 12.57 19.96
CA PHE A 268 28.35 12.46 19.91
C PHE A 268 28.99 13.71 19.30
N GLY A 269 28.41 14.25 18.22
CA GLY A 269 28.88 15.46 17.55
C GLY A 269 28.80 16.70 18.45
N GLU A 270 27.70 16.85 19.21
CA GLU A 270 27.56 17.92 20.21
C GLU A 270 28.57 17.78 21.35
N GLN A 271 28.75 16.57 21.88
CA GLN A 271 29.69 16.32 22.97
C GLN A 271 31.13 16.59 22.52
N LEU A 272 31.50 16.10 21.34
CA LEU A 272 32.83 16.31 20.76
C LEU A 272 33.09 17.80 20.50
N SER A 273 32.11 18.53 19.97
CA SER A 273 32.21 19.98 19.75
C SER A 273 32.46 20.75 21.06
N LYS A 274 31.76 20.37 22.15
CA LYS A 274 31.97 20.95 23.48
C LYS A 274 33.38 20.67 24.00
N VAL A 275 33.86 19.43 23.85
CA VAL A 275 35.21 19.02 24.27
C VAL A 275 36.28 19.78 23.49
N ILE A 276 36.17 19.83 22.16
CA ILE A 276 37.11 20.58 21.30
C ILE A 276 37.16 22.05 21.71
N SER A 277 35.99 22.69 21.89
CA SER A 277 35.91 24.10 22.30
C SER A 277 36.61 24.35 23.64
N ILE A 278 36.41 23.48 24.63
CA ILE A 278 37.06 23.57 25.94
C ILE A 278 38.59 23.42 25.79
N ILE A 279 39.06 22.45 25.01
CA ILE A 279 40.50 22.24 24.80
C ILE A 279 41.11 23.43 24.06
N CYS A 280 40.47 23.98 23.03
CA CYS A 280 40.96 25.16 22.31
C CYS A 280 41.13 26.36 23.25
N VAL A 281 40.13 26.64 24.10
CA VAL A 281 40.19 27.72 25.09
C VAL A 281 41.28 27.44 26.15
N ALA A 282 41.40 26.20 26.62
CA ALA A 282 42.42 25.82 27.59
C ALA A 282 43.85 25.94 27.04
N VAL A 283 44.09 25.46 25.82
CA VAL A 283 45.38 25.59 25.13
C VAL A 283 45.72 27.07 24.93
N TRP A 284 44.75 27.89 24.51
CA TRP A 284 44.94 29.33 24.36
C TRP A 284 45.27 30.01 25.69
N ALA A 285 44.53 29.69 26.76
CA ALA A 285 44.73 30.27 28.09
C ALA A 285 46.07 29.88 28.72
N ILE A 286 46.52 28.62 28.57
CA ILE A 286 47.82 28.16 29.09
C ILE A 286 48.97 28.86 28.35
N ASN A 287 48.84 29.04 27.04
CA ASN A 287 49.92 29.57 26.21
C ASN A 287 49.96 31.10 26.13
N ILE A 288 48.97 31.82 26.68
CA ILE A 288 48.93 33.29 26.62
C ILE A 288 50.18 33.96 27.21
N GLY A 289 50.79 33.34 28.23
CA GLY A 289 52.05 33.82 28.84
C GLY A 289 53.28 33.63 27.96
N HIS A 290 53.21 32.69 27.01
CA HIS A 290 54.29 32.36 26.06
C HIS A 290 54.13 33.07 24.71
N PHE A 291 53.09 33.90 24.52
CA PHE A 291 52.89 34.63 23.25
C PHE A 291 53.99 35.66 22.98
N ASN A 292 54.78 36.02 23.98
CA ASN A 292 55.91 36.95 23.87
C ASN A 292 57.27 36.23 23.78
N ASP A 293 57.30 34.91 23.58
CA ASP A 293 58.57 34.18 23.53
C ASP A 293 59.40 34.56 22.28
N PRO A 294 60.72 34.81 22.43
CA PRO A 294 61.61 35.21 21.32
C PRO A 294 61.67 34.19 20.17
N ALA A 295 61.36 32.92 20.46
CA ALA A 295 61.34 31.83 19.48
C ALA A 295 60.34 32.04 18.32
N HIS A 296 59.32 32.89 18.52
CA HIS A 296 58.27 33.16 17.53
C HIS A 296 58.42 34.54 16.84
N GLY A 297 59.59 35.18 16.97
CA GLY A 297 59.87 36.48 16.35
C GLY A 297 59.42 37.71 17.16
N GLY A 298 59.17 37.55 18.47
CA GLY A 298 58.98 38.67 19.41
C GLY A 298 57.70 39.51 19.23
N SER A 299 56.74 39.05 18.42
CA SER A 299 55.47 39.74 18.20
C SER A 299 54.31 38.91 18.76
N TRP A 300 53.52 39.51 19.65
CA TRP A 300 52.35 38.89 20.29
C TRP A 300 51.35 38.30 19.27
N ILE A 301 51.23 38.95 18.11
CA ILE A 301 50.38 38.52 16.99
C ILE A 301 50.89 37.20 16.39
N LYS A 302 52.21 37.04 16.16
CA LYS A 302 52.79 35.83 15.58
C LYS A 302 52.66 34.64 16.55
N GLY A 303 52.84 34.87 17.85
CA GLY A 303 52.60 33.86 18.89
C GLY A 303 51.12 33.44 18.95
N ALA A 304 50.19 34.40 18.95
CA ALA A 304 48.75 34.10 18.94
C ALA A 304 48.33 33.29 17.71
N ILE A 305 48.84 33.63 16.52
CA ILE A 305 48.60 32.88 15.28
C ILE A 305 49.13 31.45 15.38
N TYR A 306 50.34 31.25 15.92
CA TYR A 306 50.94 29.93 16.06
C TYR A 306 50.13 29.01 16.96
N TYR A 307 49.75 29.47 18.16
CA TYR A 307 48.94 28.68 19.09
C TYR A 307 47.50 28.49 18.60
N PHE A 308 46.96 29.44 17.84
CA PHE A 308 45.67 29.29 17.18
C PHE A 308 45.73 28.21 16.09
N LYS A 309 46.81 28.17 15.29
CA LYS A 309 47.06 27.11 14.30
C LYS A 309 47.14 25.73 14.94
N ILE A 310 47.79 25.62 16.11
CA ILE A 310 47.79 24.38 16.91
C ILE A 310 46.38 23.99 17.37
N ALA A 311 45.58 24.96 17.84
CA ALA A 311 44.21 24.70 18.27
C ALA A 311 43.33 24.20 17.11
N VAL A 312 43.48 24.78 15.91
CA VAL A 312 42.80 24.33 14.69
C VAL A 312 43.26 22.94 14.28
N ALA A 313 44.57 22.68 14.24
CA ALA A 313 45.10 21.37 13.90
C ALA A 313 44.62 20.28 14.86
N LEU A 314 44.52 20.61 16.15
CA LEU A 314 44.00 19.70 17.18
C LEU A 314 42.49 19.46 17.04
N ALA A 315 41.72 20.49 16.64
CA ALA A 315 40.30 20.36 16.34
C ALA A 315 40.07 19.42 15.13
N VAL A 316 40.81 19.60 14.04
CA VAL A 316 40.75 18.72 12.85
C VAL A 316 41.14 17.29 13.22
N ALA A 317 42.24 17.11 13.98
CA ALA A 317 42.70 15.79 14.39
C ALA A 317 41.70 15.02 15.29
N ALA A 318 40.81 15.73 15.98
CA ALA A 318 39.80 15.12 16.85
C ALA A 318 38.54 14.67 16.11
N ILE A 319 38.27 15.20 14.91
CA ILE A 319 37.04 14.93 14.16
C ILE A 319 37.21 13.65 13.34
N PRO A 320 36.36 12.62 13.56
CA PRO A 320 36.44 11.38 12.80
C PRO A 320 35.77 11.53 11.42
N GLU A 321 36.41 12.26 10.51
CA GLU A 321 35.89 12.60 9.18
C GLU A 321 35.53 11.38 8.33
N GLY A 322 36.18 10.23 8.58
CA GLY A 322 35.88 8.97 7.90
C GLY A 322 34.64 8.23 8.42
N LEU A 323 34.07 8.63 9.56
CA LEU A 323 32.96 7.91 10.20
C LEU A 323 31.71 7.82 9.32
N PRO A 324 31.21 8.91 8.67
CA PRO A 324 30.05 8.82 7.79
C PRO A 324 30.26 7.87 6.60
N ALA A 325 31.47 7.86 6.02
CA ALA A 325 31.83 6.97 4.91
C ALA A 325 31.86 5.49 5.34
N VAL A 326 32.40 5.20 6.53
CA VAL A 326 32.44 3.84 7.09
C VAL A 326 31.03 3.34 7.40
N ILE A 327 30.20 4.17 8.04
CA ILE A 327 28.81 3.82 8.35
C ILE A 327 28.01 3.54 7.08
N THR A 328 28.09 4.44 6.10
CA THR A 328 27.41 4.28 4.81
C THR A 328 27.83 2.99 4.12
N THR A 329 29.13 2.71 4.07
CA THR A 329 29.66 1.49 3.44
C THR A 329 29.16 0.23 4.17
N CYS A 330 29.12 0.27 5.50
CA CYS A 330 28.60 -0.82 6.32
C CYS A 330 27.11 -1.08 6.05
N LEU A 331 26.29 -0.02 6.05
CA LEU A 331 24.84 -0.10 5.78
C LEU A 331 24.56 -0.57 4.35
N ALA A 332 25.34 -0.13 3.37
CA ALA A 332 25.22 -0.57 1.98
C ALA A 332 25.54 -2.07 1.81
N LEU A 333 26.60 -2.55 2.47
CA LEU A 333 26.93 -3.98 2.51
C LEU A 333 25.82 -4.78 3.23
N GLY A 334 25.26 -4.25 4.32
CA GLY A 334 24.11 -4.82 5.03
C GLY A 334 22.87 -4.95 4.13
N THR A 335 22.53 -3.87 3.42
CA THR A 335 21.44 -3.81 2.44
C THR A 335 21.62 -4.87 1.35
N ARG A 336 22.83 -5.00 0.80
CA ARG A 336 23.13 -6.04 -0.20
C ARG A 336 22.95 -7.46 0.34
N ARG A 337 23.30 -7.70 1.61
CA ARG A 337 23.10 -9.00 2.27
C ARG A 337 21.61 -9.29 2.51
N MET A 338 20.81 -8.28 2.83
CA MET A 338 19.36 -8.40 3.03
C MET A 338 18.60 -8.62 1.72
N ALA A 339 19.01 -7.95 0.64
CA ALA A 339 18.42 -8.17 -0.69
C ALA A 339 18.54 -9.63 -1.15
N LYS A 340 19.67 -10.30 -0.83
CA LYS A 340 19.86 -11.74 -1.09
C LYS A 340 18.90 -12.65 -0.29
N LYS A 341 18.26 -12.12 0.75
CA LYS A 341 17.25 -12.80 1.58
C LYS A 341 15.83 -12.26 1.32
N ASN A 342 15.60 -11.71 0.13
CA ASN A 342 14.31 -11.13 -0.29
C ASN A 342 13.83 -9.93 0.56
N ALA A 343 14.73 -9.24 1.26
CA ALA A 343 14.43 -8.01 1.99
C ALA A 343 15.01 -6.80 1.24
N ILE A 344 14.13 -6.04 0.58
CA ILE A 344 14.50 -4.84 -0.19
C ILE A 344 14.41 -3.63 0.74
N VAL A 345 15.57 -3.08 1.11
CA VAL A 345 15.65 -1.90 1.98
C VAL A 345 15.65 -0.64 1.12
N ARG A 346 14.70 0.26 1.36
CA ARG A 346 14.57 1.53 0.62
C ARG A 346 15.44 2.66 1.20
N SER A 347 15.72 2.64 2.51
CA SER A 347 16.51 3.65 3.22
C SER A 347 17.65 2.97 3.99
N LEU A 348 18.90 3.39 3.73
CA LEU A 348 20.10 2.76 4.33
C LEU A 348 20.07 2.75 5.87
N PRO A 349 19.68 3.84 6.57
CA PRO A 349 19.54 3.82 8.02
C PRO A 349 18.57 2.77 8.57
N SER A 350 17.53 2.38 7.82
CA SER A 350 16.54 1.38 8.26
C SER A 350 17.13 0.00 8.54
N VAL A 351 18.32 -0.31 7.98
CA VAL A 351 19.05 -1.55 8.28
C VAL A 351 19.37 -1.67 9.78
N GLU A 352 19.78 -0.57 10.40
CA GLU A 352 20.12 -0.53 11.82
C GLU A 352 18.85 -0.53 12.68
N THR A 353 17.88 0.31 12.33
CA THR A 353 16.64 0.47 13.10
C THR A 353 15.85 -0.82 13.17
N LEU A 354 15.88 -1.64 12.11
CA LEU A 354 15.27 -2.98 12.12
C LEU A 354 15.85 -3.88 13.22
N GLY A 355 17.14 -3.73 13.55
CA GLY A 355 17.79 -4.45 14.65
C GLY A 355 17.32 -4.03 16.05
N CYS A 356 16.76 -2.84 16.18
CA CYS A 356 16.23 -2.30 17.44
C CYS A 356 14.70 -2.48 17.59
N THR A 357 14.07 -3.19 16.66
CA THR A 357 12.60 -3.40 16.66
C THR A 357 12.14 -4.13 17.93
N SER A 358 11.28 -3.49 18.72
CA SER A 358 10.69 -4.06 19.94
C SER A 358 9.30 -4.65 19.73
N VAL A 359 8.56 -4.13 18.74
CA VAL A 359 7.19 -4.55 18.39
C VAL A 359 7.09 -4.69 16.88
N ILE A 360 6.54 -5.81 16.42
CA ILE A 360 6.22 -6.04 15.01
C ILE A 360 4.70 -6.07 14.86
N CYS A 361 4.15 -5.01 14.27
CA CYS A 361 2.75 -4.97 13.83
C CYS A 361 2.70 -5.50 12.40
N SER A 362 2.19 -6.71 12.22
CA SER A 362 2.04 -7.33 10.90
C SER A 362 0.57 -7.36 10.49
N ASP A 363 0.29 -6.98 9.24
CA ASP A 363 -0.99 -7.31 8.63
C ASP A 363 -1.15 -8.83 8.52
N LYS A 364 -2.38 -9.31 8.48
CA LYS A 364 -2.70 -10.74 8.39
C LYS A 364 -2.72 -11.21 6.94
N THR A 365 -3.50 -10.54 6.09
CA THR A 365 -3.81 -11.02 4.75
C THR A 365 -2.66 -10.70 3.80
N GLY A 366 -2.07 -11.72 3.16
CA GLY A 366 -0.93 -11.53 2.26
C GLY A 366 0.43 -11.33 2.93
N THR A 367 0.47 -11.16 4.27
CA THR A 367 1.73 -11.09 5.04
C THR A 367 1.90 -12.32 5.95
N LEU A 368 1.05 -12.51 6.98
CA LEU A 368 1.08 -13.72 7.81
C LEU A 368 0.47 -14.94 7.12
N THR A 369 -0.45 -14.68 6.18
CA THR A 369 -1.16 -15.72 5.42
C THR A 369 -0.80 -15.61 3.94
N THR A 370 -0.87 -16.74 3.23
CA THR A 370 -0.55 -16.82 1.79
C THR A 370 -1.55 -16.09 0.89
N ASN A 371 -2.65 -15.55 1.45
CA ASN A 371 -3.81 -15.04 0.71
C ASN A 371 -4.37 -16.08 -0.30
N GLN A 372 -4.15 -17.37 -0.03
CA GLN A 372 -4.72 -18.48 -0.79
C GLN A 372 -5.73 -19.20 0.09
N MET A 373 -7.00 -19.00 -0.21
CA MET A 373 -8.08 -19.65 0.51
C MET A 373 -8.14 -21.12 0.11
N SER A 374 -8.17 -22.04 1.09
CA SER A 374 -8.31 -23.47 0.86
C SER A 374 -9.30 -24.06 1.84
N VAL A 375 -10.16 -24.96 1.37
CA VAL A 375 -11.06 -25.71 2.25
C VAL A 375 -10.23 -26.76 2.98
N SER A 376 -10.23 -26.69 4.31
CA SER A 376 -9.49 -27.62 5.18
C SER A 376 -10.37 -28.73 5.75
N LYS A 377 -11.64 -28.44 5.98
CA LYS A 377 -12.63 -29.34 6.59
C LYS A 377 -13.99 -29.17 5.94
N MET A 378 -14.75 -30.25 5.89
CA MET A 378 -16.15 -30.26 5.49
C MET A 378 -16.89 -31.36 6.27
N PHE A 379 -18.20 -31.25 6.39
CA PHE A 379 -19.01 -32.28 7.02
C PHE A 379 -20.35 -32.45 6.29
N ILE A 380 -20.94 -33.63 6.43
CA ILE A 380 -22.28 -33.97 5.92
C ILE A 380 -23.08 -34.63 7.04
N ALA A 381 -24.40 -34.51 6.98
CA ALA A 381 -25.28 -35.33 7.80
C ALA A 381 -25.29 -36.77 7.26
N SER A 382 -25.16 -37.75 8.15
CA SER A 382 -25.16 -39.17 7.82
C SER A 382 -26.51 -39.81 8.12
N LYS A 383 -26.97 -39.65 9.36
CA LYS A 383 -28.20 -40.26 9.86
C LYS A 383 -28.94 -39.27 10.74
N VAL A 384 -30.26 -39.22 10.58
CA VAL A 384 -31.16 -38.49 11.48
C VAL A 384 -32.00 -39.55 12.19
N THR A 385 -31.96 -39.59 13.51
CA THR A 385 -32.76 -40.51 14.32
C THR A 385 -33.49 -39.75 15.42
N GLY A 386 -34.77 -39.47 15.20
CA GLY A 386 -35.54 -38.61 16.11
C GLY A 386 -34.96 -37.20 16.11
N ASP A 387 -34.54 -36.73 17.28
CA ASP A 387 -33.91 -35.42 17.47
C ASP A 387 -32.38 -35.45 17.34
N ASP A 388 -31.76 -36.63 17.19
CA ASP A 388 -30.30 -36.77 17.06
C ASP A 388 -29.87 -36.79 15.59
N ILE A 389 -28.85 -35.98 15.26
CA ILE A 389 -28.24 -35.90 13.93
C ILE A 389 -26.76 -36.30 14.03
N ASP A 390 -26.39 -37.37 13.34
CA ASP A 390 -25.01 -37.80 13.20
C ASP A 390 -24.33 -37.10 12.02
N PHE A 391 -23.14 -36.52 12.26
CA PHE A 391 -22.33 -35.86 11.23
C PHE A 391 -21.07 -36.66 10.92
N LEU A 392 -20.72 -36.73 9.63
CA LEU A 392 -19.43 -37.25 9.16
C LEU A 392 -18.52 -36.08 8.81
N GLU A 393 -17.38 -35.98 9.47
CA GLU A 393 -16.38 -34.93 9.26
C GLU A 393 -15.24 -35.44 8.37
N PHE A 394 -14.86 -34.63 7.39
CA PHE A 394 -13.76 -34.89 6.47
C PHE A 394 -12.72 -33.79 6.54
N THR A 395 -11.46 -34.17 6.38
CA THR A 395 -10.35 -33.23 6.24
C THR A 395 -9.79 -33.27 4.81
N VAL A 396 -9.32 -32.14 4.32
CA VAL A 396 -8.84 -31.97 2.94
C VAL A 396 -7.40 -31.46 2.99
N SER A 397 -6.51 -32.10 2.22
CA SER A 397 -5.10 -31.68 2.14
C SER A 397 -4.86 -30.56 1.12
N GLY A 398 -3.75 -29.87 1.28
CA GLY A 398 -3.30 -28.78 0.42
C GLY A 398 -3.78 -27.40 0.89
N SER A 399 -2.88 -26.43 0.92
CA SER A 399 -3.11 -25.05 1.37
C SER A 399 -3.13 -24.03 0.23
N THR A 400 -3.04 -24.49 -1.01
CA THR A 400 -2.96 -23.66 -2.21
C THR A 400 -4.14 -23.90 -3.16
N TYR A 401 -4.19 -23.12 -4.24
CA TYR A 401 -5.14 -23.34 -5.35
C TYR A 401 -4.78 -24.51 -6.26
N GLU A 402 -3.78 -25.32 -5.91
CA GLU A 402 -3.43 -26.48 -6.70
C GLU A 402 -4.53 -27.55 -6.60
N PRO A 403 -5.00 -28.10 -7.74
CA PRO A 403 -6.05 -29.13 -7.78
C PRO A 403 -5.56 -30.51 -7.31
N SER A 404 -4.36 -30.58 -6.74
CA SER A 404 -3.78 -31.76 -6.12
C SER A 404 -4.10 -31.78 -4.61
N GLY A 405 -4.72 -32.86 -4.15
CA GLY A 405 -5.13 -33.01 -2.76
C GLY A 405 -5.95 -34.27 -2.56
N GLN A 406 -6.09 -34.67 -1.30
CA GLN A 406 -6.79 -35.87 -0.89
C GLN A 406 -7.78 -35.54 0.23
N VAL A 407 -8.88 -36.29 0.27
CA VAL A 407 -9.90 -36.20 1.31
C VAL A 407 -9.71 -37.35 2.28
N PHE A 408 -9.80 -37.07 3.58
CA PHE A 408 -9.64 -38.05 4.65
C PHE A 408 -10.85 -38.07 5.58
N HIS A 409 -11.18 -39.24 6.09
CA HIS A 409 -12.17 -39.48 7.14
C HIS A 409 -11.50 -40.27 8.27
N HIS A 410 -11.52 -39.77 9.51
CA HIS A 410 -10.76 -40.33 10.64
C HIS A 410 -9.29 -40.68 10.31
N GLY A 411 -8.62 -39.81 9.55
CA GLY A 411 -7.21 -39.99 9.15
C GLY A 411 -6.96 -41.01 8.04
N ARG A 412 -8.00 -41.66 7.49
CA ARG A 412 -7.89 -42.56 6.34
C ARG A 412 -8.34 -41.86 5.07
N GLN A 413 -7.58 -42.02 4.00
CA GLN A 413 -7.94 -41.48 2.70
C GLN A 413 -9.24 -42.13 2.21
N VAL A 414 -10.21 -41.31 1.81
CA VAL A 414 -11.48 -41.78 1.26
C VAL A 414 -11.54 -41.53 -0.24
N ASN A 415 -12.16 -42.47 -0.96
CA ASN A 415 -12.48 -42.29 -2.36
C ASN A 415 -13.88 -41.69 -2.47
N CYS A 416 -14.01 -40.41 -2.78
CA CYS A 416 -15.32 -39.75 -2.87
C CYS A 416 -16.15 -40.24 -4.08
N ALA A 417 -15.56 -41.00 -5.00
CA ALA A 417 -16.26 -41.61 -6.13
C ALA A 417 -16.77 -43.04 -5.85
N SER A 418 -16.56 -43.58 -4.65
CA SER A 418 -16.99 -44.95 -4.29
C SER A 418 -18.51 -45.13 -4.27
N GLY A 419 -19.26 -44.02 -4.19
CA GLY A 419 -20.71 -44.04 -3.95
C GLY A 419 -21.09 -44.21 -2.48
N GLU A 420 -20.13 -44.45 -1.58
CA GLU A 420 -20.34 -44.61 -0.14
C GLU A 420 -20.94 -43.36 0.51
N PHE A 421 -20.62 -42.18 -0.02
CA PHE A 421 -21.06 -40.89 0.49
C PHE A 421 -21.78 -40.09 -0.59
N GLU A 422 -23.03 -40.42 -0.91
CA GLU A 422 -23.81 -39.73 -1.96
C GLU A 422 -23.91 -38.21 -1.69
N ALA A 423 -24.02 -37.80 -0.42
CA ALA A 423 -24.08 -36.40 -0.04
C ALA A 423 -22.81 -35.61 -0.40
N LEU A 424 -21.63 -36.25 -0.52
CA LEU A 424 -20.42 -35.57 -1.03
C LEU A 424 -20.56 -35.20 -2.50
N THR A 425 -21.32 -35.98 -3.29
CA THR A 425 -21.60 -35.66 -4.69
C THR A 425 -22.49 -34.42 -4.80
N GLU A 426 -23.50 -34.30 -3.94
CA GLU A 426 -24.35 -33.10 -3.90
C GLU A 426 -23.58 -31.89 -3.36
N LEU A 427 -22.74 -32.06 -2.33
CA LEU A 427 -21.85 -31.01 -1.81
C LEU A 427 -20.94 -30.47 -2.92
N ALA A 428 -20.24 -31.36 -3.65
CA ALA A 428 -19.42 -30.96 -4.79
C ALA A 428 -20.24 -30.27 -5.89
N THR A 429 -21.47 -30.73 -6.12
CA THR A 429 -22.39 -30.10 -7.08
C THR A 429 -22.74 -28.67 -6.65
N ILE A 430 -23.06 -28.43 -5.38
CA ILE A 430 -23.31 -27.08 -4.84
C ILE A 430 -22.07 -26.21 -4.98
N CYS A 431 -20.90 -26.72 -4.61
CA CYS A 431 -19.61 -26.01 -4.70
C CYS A 431 -19.25 -25.59 -6.13
N ALA A 432 -19.57 -26.42 -7.13
CA ALA A 432 -19.29 -26.14 -8.54
C ALA A 432 -20.36 -25.26 -9.21
N MET A 433 -21.64 -25.48 -8.90
CA MET A 433 -22.76 -24.81 -9.59
C MET A 433 -23.15 -23.47 -8.96
N CYS A 434 -23.12 -23.37 -7.63
CA CYS A 434 -23.33 -22.12 -6.92
C CYS A 434 -22.01 -21.34 -6.82
N ASN A 435 -21.37 -21.06 -7.95
CA ASN A 435 -20.02 -20.49 -8.03
C ASN A 435 -19.85 -19.69 -9.31
N ASP A 436 -19.20 -18.52 -9.22
CA ASP A 436 -18.90 -17.65 -10.36
C ASP A 436 -17.38 -17.46 -10.57
N SER A 437 -16.57 -18.18 -9.79
CA SER A 437 -15.10 -18.15 -9.85
C SER A 437 -14.54 -19.40 -10.54
N ALA A 438 -13.26 -19.32 -10.89
CA ALA A 438 -12.49 -20.40 -11.52
C ALA A 438 -11.04 -20.39 -11.02
N VAL A 439 -10.28 -21.38 -11.49
CA VAL A 439 -8.83 -21.50 -11.30
C VAL A 439 -8.21 -21.50 -12.70
N ASP A 440 -7.15 -20.73 -12.89
CA ASP A 440 -6.36 -20.74 -14.12
C ASP A 440 -4.91 -21.11 -13.82
N TYR A 441 -4.23 -21.75 -14.77
CA TYR A 441 -2.82 -22.10 -14.63
C TYR A 441 -1.96 -21.07 -15.35
N ASN A 442 -1.19 -20.29 -14.58
CA ASN A 442 -0.29 -19.29 -15.13
C ASN A 442 1.00 -19.96 -15.65
N GLU A 443 1.14 -20.07 -16.97
CA GLU A 443 2.31 -20.71 -17.60
C GLU A 443 3.63 -19.98 -17.34
N THR A 444 3.60 -18.67 -17.09
CA THR A 444 4.82 -17.88 -16.84
C THR A 444 5.32 -18.07 -15.41
N LYS A 445 4.41 -18.11 -14.44
CA LYS A 445 4.76 -18.27 -13.02
C LYS A 445 4.76 -19.74 -12.57
N HIS A 446 4.26 -20.65 -13.41
CA HIS A 446 4.06 -22.06 -13.11
C HIS A 446 3.21 -22.33 -11.85
N VAL A 447 2.20 -21.50 -11.59
CA VAL A 447 1.30 -21.62 -10.43
C VAL A 447 -0.15 -21.49 -10.84
N TYR A 448 -1.05 -22.11 -10.06
CA TYR A 448 -2.49 -21.91 -10.21
C TYR A 448 -2.89 -20.60 -9.54
N GLU A 449 -3.52 -19.72 -10.32
CA GLU A 449 -4.02 -18.43 -9.88
C GLU A 449 -5.54 -18.45 -9.82
N LYS A 450 -6.11 -17.69 -8.87
CA LYS A 450 -7.55 -17.54 -8.75
C LYS A 450 -8.09 -16.64 -9.87
N VAL A 451 -9.24 -16.99 -10.40
CA VAL A 451 -10.06 -16.13 -11.26
C VAL A 451 -11.37 -15.88 -10.52
N GLY A 452 -11.55 -14.66 -10.00
CA GLY A 452 -12.69 -14.31 -9.15
C GLY A 452 -12.36 -14.28 -7.65
N GLU A 453 -13.34 -14.65 -6.83
CA GLU A 453 -13.28 -14.54 -5.37
C GLU A 453 -12.47 -15.69 -4.75
N ALA A 454 -11.63 -15.36 -3.76
CA ALA A 454 -10.74 -16.34 -3.13
C ALA A 454 -11.51 -17.51 -2.47
N THR A 455 -12.61 -17.19 -1.79
CA THR A 455 -13.52 -18.14 -1.12
C THR A 455 -14.17 -19.08 -2.11
N GLU A 456 -14.61 -18.58 -3.26
CA GLU A 456 -15.24 -19.37 -4.30
C GLU A 456 -14.24 -20.24 -5.07
N THR A 457 -13.07 -19.71 -5.41
CA THR A 457 -11.99 -20.48 -6.03
C THR A 457 -11.58 -21.66 -5.14
N ALA A 458 -11.57 -21.50 -3.81
CA ALA A 458 -11.33 -22.61 -2.88
C ALA A 458 -12.33 -23.77 -3.04
N LEU A 459 -13.60 -23.45 -3.34
CA LEU A 459 -14.65 -24.44 -3.59
C LEU A 459 -14.46 -25.13 -4.96
N VAL A 460 -14.01 -24.39 -5.98
CA VAL A 460 -13.66 -24.98 -7.29
C VAL A 460 -12.54 -26.00 -7.12
N VAL A 461 -11.49 -25.64 -6.38
CA VAL A 461 -10.36 -26.53 -6.08
C VAL A 461 -10.80 -27.72 -5.23
N LEU A 462 -11.72 -27.51 -4.27
CA LEU A 462 -12.29 -28.61 -3.49
C LEU A 462 -12.96 -29.66 -4.40
N CYS A 463 -13.76 -29.23 -5.39
CA CYS A 463 -14.37 -30.15 -6.36
C CYS A 463 -13.33 -30.96 -7.13
N GLU A 464 -12.21 -30.32 -7.51
CA GLU A 464 -11.10 -31.02 -8.16
C GLU A 464 -10.42 -32.04 -7.24
N LYS A 465 -10.25 -31.73 -5.95
CA LYS A 465 -9.67 -32.65 -4.96
C LYS A 465 -10.60 -33.80 -4.60
N MET A 466 -11.91 -33.56 -4.54
CA MET A 466 -12.91 -34.59 -4.24
C MET A 466 -13.06 -35.58 -5.40
N ASN A 467 -13.10 -35.11 -6.65
CA ASN A 467 -13.27 -35.96 -7.84
C ASN A 467 -14.40 -37.00 -7.69
N VAL A 468 -15.60 -36.53 -7.31
CA VAL A 468 -16.76 -37.39 -6.94
C VAL A 468 -17.26 -38.33 -8.05
N TYR A 469 -16.87 -38.09 -9.30
CA TYR A 469 -17.22 -38.97 -10.44
C TYR A 469 -16.05 -39.85 -10.91
N GLY A 470 -14.93 -39.88 -10.18
CA GLY A 470 -13.78 -40.72 -10.53
C GLY A 470 -13.20 -40.39 -11.91
N THR A 471 -13.24 -39.12 -12.30
CA THR A 471 -12.77 -38.67 -13.62
C THR A 471 -11.27 -38.91 -13.72
N ASN A 472 -10.84 -39.51 -14.84
CA ASN A 472 -9.44 -39.79 -15.06
C ASN A 472 -8.66 -38.49 -15.29
N LYS A 473 -7.65 -38.24 -14.44
CA LYS A 473 -6.78 -37.06 -14.51
C LYS A 473 -5.41 -37.34 -15.15
N THR A 474 -5.09 -38.59 -15.48
CA THR A 474 -3.78 -38.95 -16.01
C THR A 474 -3.56 -38.39 -17.43
N GLY A 475 -2.40 -37.79 -17.67
CA GLY A 475 -2.02 -37.24 -18.98
C GLY A 475 -2.69 -35.90 -19.35
N LEU A 476 -3.47 -35.29 -18.44
CA LEU A 476 -4.03 -33.96 -18.66
C LEU A 476 -2.99 -32.87 -18.47
N SER A 477 -3.15 -31.77 -19.21
CA SER A 477 -2.32 -30.57 -19.01
C SER A 477 -2.59 -29.95 -17.63
N PRO A 478 -1.65 -29.20 -17.04
CA PRO A 478 -1.89 -28.45 -15.80
C PRO A 478 -3.14 -27.56 -15.88
N ARG A 479 -3.37 -26.93 -17.03
CA ARG A 479 -4.55 -26.11 -17.26
C ARG A 479 -5.86 -26.92 -17.17
N ASP A 480 -5.90 -28.10 -17.78
CA ASP A 480 -7.08 -28.97 -17.74
C ASP A 480 -7.33 -29.55 -16.33
N LEU A 481 -6.26 -29.86 -15.59
CA LEU A 481 -6.35 -30.37 -14.22
C LEU A 481 -7.07 -29.42 -13.26
N GLY A 482 -7.01 -28.11 -13.52
CA GLY A 482 -7.67 -27.08 -12.71
C GLY A 482 -9.20 -27.02 -12.86
N SER A 483 -9.79 -27.67 -13.87
CA SER A 483 -11.22 -27.53 -14.17
C SER A 483 -11.96 -28.81 -14.57
N VAL A 484 -11.26 -29.94 -14.70
CA VAL A 484 -11.82 -31.18 -15.27
C VAL A 484 -13.02 -31.72 -14.48
N CYS A 485 -12.95 -31.81 -13.15
CA CYS A 485 -14.06 -32.32 -12.33
C CYS A 485 -15.23 -31.34 -12.32
N ASN A 486 -14.96 -30.04 -12.23
CA ASN A 486 -16.00 -29.01 -12.31
C ASN A 486 -16.73 -29.06 -13.66
N ARG A 487 -16.01 -29.24 -14.78
CA ARG A 487 -16.61 -29.39 -16.11
C ARG A 487 -17.54 -30.59 -16.19
N VAL A 488 -17.20 -31.73 -15.57
CA VAL A 488 -18.08 -32.92 -15.53
C VAL A 488 -19.39 -32.62 -14.80
N ILE A 489 -19.33 -31.86 -13.70
CA ILE A 489 -20.54 -31.44 -12.97
C ILE A 489 -21.37 -30.47 -13.82
N GLN A 490 -20.74 -29.48 -14.46
CA GLN A 490 -21.38 -28.50 -15.34
C GLN A 490 -21.99 -29.12 -16.60
N GLN A 491 -21.51 -30.28 -17.06
CA GLN A 491 -22.17 -31.03 -18.14
C GLN A 491 -23.49 -31.66 -17.68
N LYS A 492 -23.62 -32.01 -16.38
CA LYS A 492 -24.83 -32.60 -15.81
C LYS A 492 -25.88 -31.54 -15.45
N TRP A 493 -25.46 -30.30 -15.16
CA TRP A 493 -26.32 -29.20 -14.74
C TRP A 493 -26.06 -27.94 -15.55
N ARG A 494 -27.12 -27.38 -16.14
CA ARG A 494 -27.10 -26.08 -16.79
C ARG A 494 -27.51 -24.98 -15.80
N LYS A 495 -26.60 -24.05 -15.52
CA LYS A 495 -26.88 -22.84 -14.72
C LYS A 495 -27.63 -21.83 -15.57
N GLU A 496 -28.84 -21.43 -15.18
CA GLU A 496 -29.60 -20.38 -15.89
C GLU A 496 -29.25 -18.99 -15.37
N PHE A 497 -29.26 -18.81 -14.04
CA PHE A 497 -28.90 -17.55 -13.40
C PHE A 497 -28.43 -17.76 -11.95
N THR A 498 -27.71 -16.77 -11.44
CA THR A 498 -27.25 -16.70 -10.05
C THR A 498 -28.02 -15.59 -9.32
N LEU A 499 -28.57 -15.89 -8.16
CA LEU A 499 -28.97 -14.87 -7.17
C LEU A 499 -27.72 -14.50 -6.37
N GLU A 500 -27.16 -13.35 -6.69
CA GLU A 500 -25.86 -12.87 -6.19
C GLU A 500 -25.84 -12.67 -4.68
N PHE A 501 -24.69 -12.89 -4.04
CA PHE A 501 -24.54 -12.69 -2.60
C PHE A 501 -25.01 -11.31 -2.13
N SER A 502 -25.82 -11.25 -1.07
CA SER A 502 -26.09 -9.99 -0.36
C SER A 502 -25.82 -10.13 1.13
N ARG A 503 -25.25 -9.08 1.75
CA ARG A 503 -24.95 -9.07 3.19
C ARG A 503 -26.20 -9.25 4.06
N ASP A 504 -27.37 -8.82 3.62
CA ASP A 504 -28.60 -8.90 4.42
C ASP A 504 -29.04 -10.34 4.66
N ARG A 505 -28.93 -11.19 3.63
CA ARG A 505 -29.23 -12.64 3.73
C ARG A 505 -28.00 -13.51 3.91
N LYS A 506 -26.80 -12.91 3.82
CA LYS A 506 -25.47 -13.52 3.86
C LYS A 506 -25.37 -14.82 3.03
N SER A 507 -25.99 -14.86 1.86
CA SER A 507 -26.08 -16.07 1.03
C SER A 507 -26.14 -15.77 -0.46
N MET A 508 -25.73 -16.76 -1.26
CA MET A 508 -25.80 -16.82 -2.72
C MET A 508 -26.56 -18.09 -3.13
N SER A 509 -27.25 -18.05 -4.27
CA SER A 509 -27.82 -19.26 -4.86
C SER A 509 -27.76 -19.27 -6.39
N ALA A 510 -27.74 -20.46 -6.99
CA ALA A 510 -27.77 -20.65 -8.43
C ALA A 510 -28.96 -21.52 -8.83
N PHE A 511 -29.75 -21.05 -9.79
CA PHE A 511 -30.86 -21.81 -10.37
C PHE A 511 -30.33 -22.65 -11.53
N CYS A 512 -30.49 -23.97 -11.41
CA CYS A 512 -29.89 -24.96 -12.29
C CYS A 512 -30.92 -25.97 -12.81
N ILE A 513 -30.83 -26.30 -14.09
CA ILE A 513 -31.67 -27.29 -14.77
C ILE A 513 -30.80 -28.49 -15.13
N PRO A 514 -31.23 -29.73 -14.88
CA PRO A 514 -30.48 -30.92 -15.28
C PRO A 514 -30.41 -31.05 -16.80
N SER A 515 -29.23 -31.41 -17.32
CA SER A 515 -28.98 -31.51 -18.77
C SER A 515 -29.60 -32.76 -19.41
N SER A 516 -29.80 -33.84 -18.65
CA SER A 516 -30.49 -35.06 -19.09
C SER A 516 -31.90 -35.08 -18.50
N GLY A 517 -32.92 -35.16 -19.36
CA GLY A 517 -34.33 -35.08 -18.94
C GLY A 517 -34.71 -36.12 -17.90
N GLY A 518 -35.35 -35.67 -16.81
CA GLY A 518 -35.88 -36.56 -15.76
C GLY A 518 -35.96 -35.97 -14.35
N SER A 519 -35.26 -34.86 -14.05
CA SER A 519 -35.30 -34.22 -12.72
C SER A 519 -35.81 -32.77 -12.81
N SER A 520 -36.45 -32.29 -11.75
CA SER A 520 -36.92 -30.90 -11.64
C SER A 520 -35.74 -29.94 -11.52
N ALA A 521 -35.93 -28.68 -11.93
CA ALA A 521 -34.97 -27.63 -11.67
C ALA A 521 -34.65 -27.54 -10.16
N LYS A 522 -33.39 -27.24 -9.83
CA LYS A 522 -32.91 -27.10 -8.46
C LYS A 522 -32.31 -25.72 -8.25
N MET A 523 -32.38 -25.25 -7.01
CA MET A 523 -31.63 -24.08 -6.57
C MET A 523 -30.53 -24.57 -5.62
N PHE A 524 -29.27 -24.42 -6.01
CA PHE A 524 -28.12 -24.70 -5.16
C PHE A 524 -27.73 -23.45 -4.40
N VAL A 525 -27.36 -23.58 -3.14
CA VAL A 525 -27.34 -22.44 -2.22
C VAL A 525 -26.12 -22.53 -1.29
N LYS A 526 -25.41 -21.42 -1.06
CA LYS A 526 -24.26 -21.33 -0.13
C LYS A 526 -24.21 -19.97 0.62
N GLY A 527 -23.68 -19.93 1.84
CA GLY A 527 -23.54 -18.68 2.60
C GLY A 527 -23.24 -18.88 4.08
N ALA A 528 -23.57 -17.89 4.90
CA ALA A 528 -23.31 -17.90 6.35
C ALA A 528 -24.21 -18.91 7.08
N PRO A 529 -23.65 -19.82 7.91
CA PRO A 529 -24.41 -20.89 8.56
C PRO A 529 -25.64 -20.41 9.35
N GLU A 530 -25.51 -19.33 10.13
CA GLU A 530 -26.58 -18.78 10.98
C GLU A 530 -27.86 -18.45 10.19
N GLY A 531 -27.71 -17.93 8.97
CA GLY A 531 -28.86 -17.57 8.12
C GLY A 531 -29.62 -18.79 7.58
N TYR A 532 -28.97 -19.94 7.44
CA TYR A 532 -29.57 -21.15 6.86
C TYR A 532 -30.39 -21.95 7.85
N PHE A 533 -29.97 -22.01 9.12
CA PHE A 533 -30.68 -22.76 10.14
C PHE A 533 -32.11 -22.24 10.36
N HIS A 534 -32.40 -21.00 9.98
CA HIS A 534 -33.75 -20.42 10.03
C HIS A 534 -34.62 -20.67 8.78
N ILE A 535 -34.04 -21.13 7.66
CA ILE A 535 -34.72 -21.26 6.36
C ILE A 535 -34.80 -22.73 5.90
N ALA A 536 -33.95 -23.61 6.43
CA ALA A 536 -33.96 -25.03 6.09
C ALA A 536 -35.13 -25.78 6.77
N PHE A 537 -36.01 -26.39 5.96
CA PHE A 537 -37.16 -27.18 6.44
C PHE A 537 -36.91 -28.70 6.47
N SER A 538 -35.80 -29.20 5.92
CA SER A 538 -35.48 -30.64 5.88
C SER A 538 -33.97 -30.86 5.80
N PHE A 539 -33.48 -31.88 6.49
CA PHE A 539 -32.18 -32.50 6.22
C PHE A 539 -32.34 -33.62 5.19
N ARG A 540 -31.34 -33.85 4.35
CA ARG A 540 -31.35 -34.99 3.42
C ARG A 540 -30.80 -36.22 4.14
N GLU A 541 -31.66 -37.20 4.42
CA GLU A 541 -31.24 -38.51 4.92
C GLU A 541 -30.46 -39.25 3.82
N VAL A 542 -29.30 -39.78 4.18
CA VAL A 542 -28.55 -40.71 3.33
C VAL A 542 -29.02 -42.11 3.68
N SER A 543 -29.86 -42.71 2.82
CA SER A 543 -30.21 -44.12 2.94
C SER A 543 -28.99 -44.96 2.54
N PHE A 544 -28.31 -45.56 3.52
CA PHE A 544 -27.32 -46.61 3.27
C PHE A 544 -28.05 -47.85 2.75
N SER A 545 -27.72 -48.30 1.53
CA SER A 545 -28.14 -49.61 1.00
C SER A 545 -27.30 -50.73 1.58
#